data_AF-A0A2S9FRK2-F1
#
_entry.id   AF-A0A2S9FRK2-F1
#
_cell.length_a   1.000
_cell.length_b   1.000
_cell.length_c   1.000
_cell.angle_alpha   90.00
_cell.angle_beta   90.00
_cell.angle_gamma   90.00
#
_symmetry.space_group_name_H-M   'P 1'
#
loop_
_entity.id
_entity.type
_entity.pdbx_description
1 polymer ?
#
loop_
_entity_poly.entity_id
_entity_poly.type
_entity_poly.pdbx_seq_one_letter_code
_entity_poly.pdbx_strand_id
1 'polypeptide(L)'
;GLGALRRRPEARWRRQPSDVPQLAKLQRELLAAAIRLTRPGGVVLYATCSPHLVETAGVVADALRRQPVTALDTRELFEPVTDTGDGPSVQLWPHRHG
;
A
#
# COMPACT_ATOMS: atom_id res chain seq x y z
N GLY A 1 -2.39 -1.09 -10.69
CA GLY A 1 -1.41 -0.07 -10.31
C GLY A 1 -0.22 -0.16 -11.23
N LEU A 2 0.65 0.86 -11.21
CA LEU A 2 1.81 0.95 -12.09
C LEU A 2 2.89 -0.13 -11.81
N GLY A 3 2.83 -0.81 -10.66
CA GLY A 3 3.62 -2.00 -10.36
C GLY A 3 3.23 -3.25 -11.17
N ALA A 4 2.10 -3.23 -11.89
CA ALA A 4 1.71 -4.30 -12.82
C ALA A 4 2.19 -4.06 -14.27
N LEU A 5 2.97 -2.99 -14.52
CA LEU A 5 3.41 -2.59 -15.86
C LEU A 5 4.12 -3.70 -16.64
N ARG A 6 4.84 -4.61 -15.96
CA ARG A 6 5.50 -5.76 -16.60
C ARG A 6 4.51 -6.76 -17.22
N ARG A 7 3.31 -6.90 -16.65
CA ARG A 7 2.29 -7.86 -17.11
C ARG A 7 1.20 -7.23 -17.99
N ARG A 8 1.03 -5.90 -17.91
CA ARG A 8 0.01 -5.13 -18.63
C ARG A 8 0.56 -3.75 -19.05
N PRO A 9 1.37 -3.69 -20.12
CA PRO A 9 2.06 -2.47 -20.55
C PRO A 9 1.08 -1.35 -20.98
N GLU A 10 -0.15 -1.67 -21.37
CA GLU A 10 -1.20 -0.71 -21.69
C GLU A 10 -1.60 0.18 -20.50
N ALA A 11 -1.37 -0.28 -19.26
CA ALA A 11 -1.62 0.51 -18.06
C ALA A 11 -0.76 1.78 -17.99
N ARG A 12 0.39 1.81 -18.69
CA ARG A 12 1.25 3.00 -18.81
C ARG A 12 0.57 4.15 -19.54
N TRP A 13 -0.28 3.82 -20.51
CA TRP A 13 -0.90 4.78 -21.42
C TRP A 13 -2.32 5.17 -21.00
N ARG A 14 -2.94 4.39 -20.12
CA ARG A 14 -4.31 4.64 -19.62
C ARG A 14 -4.37 5.49 -18.35
N ARG A 15 -3.28 5.59 -17.58
CA ARG A 15 -3.25 6.34 -16.31
C ARG A 15 -2.73 7.75 -16.56
N GLN A 16 -3.51 8.76 -16.18
CA GLN A 16 -3.05 10.13 -16.15
C GLN A 16 -2.62 10.53 -14.73
N PRO A 17 -1.68 11.47 -14.57
CA PRO A 17 -1.31 11.98 -13.25
C PRO A 17 -2.51 12.50 -12.44
N SER A 18 -3.53 13.02 -13.12
CA SER A 18 -4.80 13.48 -12.55
C SER A 18 -5.64 12.38 -11.90
N ASP A 19 -5.39 11.10 -12.20
CA ASP A 19 -6.13 9.97 -11.61
C ASP A 19 -5.64 9.65 -10.19
N VAL A 20 -4.38 9.98 -9.87
CA VAL A 20 -3.73 9.58 -8.60
C VAL A 20 -4.48 10.10 -7.36
N PRO A 21 -4.91 11.37 -7.29
CA PRO A 21 -5.65 11.88 -6.12
C PRO A 21 -6.98 11.16 -5.88
N GLN A 22 -7.73 10.83 -6.94
CA GLN A 22 -9.00 10.13 -6.83
C GLN A 22 -8.79 8.70 -6.33
N LEU A 23 -7.77 8.00 -6.82
CA LEU A 23 -7.42 6.66 -6.37
C LEU A 23 -6.99 6.64 -4.91
N ALA A 24 -6.15 7.59 -4.50
CA ALA A 24 -5.70 7.69 -3.12
C ALA A 24 -6.86 8.03 -2.16
N LYS A 25 -7.86 8.79 -2.63
CA LYS A 25 -9.10 9.00 -1.87
C LYS A 25 -9.86 7.68 -1.69
N LEU A 26 -10.11 6.94 -2.77
CA LEU A 26 -10.79 5.66 -2.72
C LEU A 26 -10.04 4.65 -1.83
N GLN A 27 -8.72 4.57 -1.94
CA GLN A 27 -7.89 3.68 -1.11
C GLN A 27 -8.02 3.99 0.39
N ARG A 28 -8.08 5.27 0.77
CA ARG A 28 -8.33 5.68 2.17
C ARG A 28 -9.71 5.27 2.64
N GLU A 29 -10.74 5.46 1.81
CA GLU A 29 -12.12 5.06 2.13
C GLU A 29 -12.24 3.54 2.31
N LEU A 30 -11.61 2.76 1.41
CA LEU A 30 -11.56 1.30 1.49
C LEU A 30 -10.84 0.81 2.74
N LEU A 31 -9.67 1.39 3.05
CA LEU A 31 -8.90 1.01 4.25
C LEU A 31 -9.68 1.35 5.53
N ALA A 32 -10.30 2.53 5.60
CA ALA A 32 -11.15 2.89 6.73
C ALA A 32 -12.35 1.93 6.90
N ALA A 33 -12.97 1.51 5.79
CA ALA A 33 -14.04 0.52 5.83
C ALA A 33 -13.56 -0.85 6.31
N ALA A 34 -12.41 -1.32 5.83
CA ALA A 34 -11.81 -2.58 6.26
C ALA A 34 -11.50 -2.57 7.77
N ILE A 35 -10.96 -1.46 8.29
CA ILE A 35 -10.70 -1.29 9.72
C ILE A 35 -12.00 -1.38 10.53
N ARG A 36 -13.06 -0.66 10.14
CA ARG A 36 -14.35 -0.71 10.88
C ARG A 36 -15.01 -2.08 10.89
N LEU A 37 -14.83 -2.85 9.82
CA LEU A 37 -15.42 -4.19 9.68
C LEU A 37 -14.60 -5.27 10.39
N THR A 38 -13.37 -4.95 10.79
CA THR A 38 -12.48 -5.87 11.50
C THR A 38 -12.85 -5.89 12.97
N ARG A 39 -12.96 -7.10 13.54
CA ARG A 39 -13.21 -7.26 14.98
C ARG A 39 -12.06 -6.64 15.81
N PRO A 40 -12.33 -6.18 17.05
CA PRO A 40 -11.26 -5.77 17.97
C PRO A 40 -10.16 -6.84 18.09
N GLY A 41 -8.90 -6.41 18.02
CA GLY A 41 -7.72 -7.30 18.01
C GLY A 41 -7.46 -8.00 16.67
N GLY A 42 -8.27 -7.76 15.63
CA GLY A 42 -8.00 -8.23 14.28
C GLY A 42 -6.94 -7.37 13.55
N VAL A 43 -6.40 -7.91 12.46
CA VAL A 43 -5.34 -7.28 11.66
C VAL A 43 -5.85 -7.03 10.24
N VAL A 44 -5.56 -5.84 9.70
CA VAL A 44 -5.85 -5.46 8.31
C VAL A 44 -4.54 -5.21 7.57
N LEU A 45 -4.35 -5.89 6.44
CA LEU A 45 -3.23 -5.62 5.54
C LEU A 45 -3.67 -4.64 4.44
N TYR A 46 -2.93 -3.54 4.30
CA TYR A 46 -3.01 -2.66 3.15
C TYR A 46 -1.85 -2.92 2.20
N ALA A 47 -2.14 -3.27 0.95
CA ALA A 47 -1.13 -3.51 -0.07
C ALA A 47 -1.53 -2.82 -1.38
N THR A 48 -0.55 -2.23 -2.05
CA THR A 48 -0.72 -1.63 -3.38
C THR A 48 0.42 -2.03 -4.29
N CYS A 49 0.14 -2.09 -5.59
CA CYS A 49 1.16 -2.23 -6.62
C CYS A 49 1.44 -0.85 -7.24
N SER A 50 1.65 0.19 -6.43
CA SER A 50 2.00 1.52 -6.90
C SER A 50 3.26 1.98 -6.19
N PRO A 51 4.23 2.59 -6.89
CA PRO A 51 5.38 3.22 -6.24
C PRO A 51 5.05 4.63 -5.72
N HIS A 52 3.86 5.17 -5.99
CA HIS A 52 3.52 6.53 -5.58
C HIS A 52 3.30 6.63 -4.07
N LEU A 53 4.00 7.56 -3.42
CA LEU A 53 3.91 7.79 -1.97
C LEU A 53 2.48 8.10 -1.50
N VAL A 54 1.72 8.81 -2.33
CA VAL A 54 0.32 9.17 -2.05
C VAL A 54 -0.59 7.93 -1.98
N GLU A 55 -0.25 6.86 -2.69
CA GLU A 55 -0.97 5.57 -2.67
C GLU A 55 -0.36 4.54 -1.69
N THR A 56 0.76 4.85 -1.05
CA THR A 56 1.47 3.92 -0.14
C THR A 56 1.51 4.51 1.28
N ALA A 57 2.64 5.10 1.67
CA ALA A 57 2.86 5.69 2.98
C ALA A 57 1.82 6.76 3.32
N GLY A 58 1.34 7.52 2.32
CA GLY A 58 0.31 8.54 2.51
C GLY A 58 -1.03 7.97 2.99
N VAL A 59 -1.47 6.84 2.44
CA VAL A 59 -2.73 6.17 2.84
C VAL A 59 -2.59 5.59 4.26
N VAL A 60 -1.47 4.92 4.54
CA VAL A 60 -1.20 4.32 5.86
C VAL A 60 -1.10 5.41 6.94
N ALA A 61 -0.37 6.50 6.67
CA ALA A 61 -0.25 7.61 7.62
C ALA A 61 -1.59 8.28 7.91
N ASP A 62 -2.49 8.37 6.93
CA ASP A 62 -3.84 8.89 7.16
C ASP A 62 -4.68 7.97 8.04
N ALA A 63 -4.61 6.66 7.81
CA ALA A 63 -5.30 5.67 8.65
C ALA A 63 -4.80 5.73 10.10
N LEU A 64 -3.48 5.74 10.32
CA LEU A 64 -2.88 5.81 11.67
C LEU A 64 -3.25 7.09 12.43
N ARG A 65 -3.50 8.20 11.73
CA ARG A 65 -3.96 9.45 12.36
C ARG A 65 -5.45 9.46 12.69
N ARG A 66 -6.28 8.78 11.89
CA ARG A 66 -7.74 8.95 11.91
C ARG A 66 -8.50 7.76 12.49
N GLN A 67 -7.86 6.60 12.56
CA GLN A 67 -8.47 5.35 12.99
C GLN A 67 -7.78 4.84 14.27
N PRO A 68 -8.50 4.13 15.16
CA PRO A 68 -7.94 3.60 16.40
C PRO A 68 -7.13 2.31 16.13
N VAL A 69 -6.06 2.42 15.35
CA VAL A 69 -5.19 1.30 14.95
C VAL A 69 -3.72 1.66 15.15
N THR A 70 -2.89 0.64 15.30
CA THR A 70 -1.43 0.75 15.34
C THR A 70 -0.81 0.02 14.16
N ALA A 71 0.38 0.47 13.74
CA ALA A 71 1.13 -0.22 12.70
C ALA A 71 1.81 -1.46 13.31
N LEU A 72 1.73 -2.58 12.59
CA LEU A 72 2.53 -3.77 12.87
C LEU A 72 3.66 -3.86 11.85
N ASP A 73 4.80 -4.40 12.29
CA ASP A 73 5.92 -4.64 11.40
C ASP A 73 5.59 -5.79 10.46
N THR A 74 5.57 -5.49 9.16
CA THR A 74 5.28 -6.48 8.12
C THR A 74 6.53 -7.16 7.60
N ARG A 75 7.74 -6.72 7.97
CA ARG A 75 9.00 -7.30 7.49
C ARG A 75 9.15 -8.77 7.88
N GLU A 76 8.66 -9.15 9.06
CA GLU A 76 8.65 -10.55 9.56
C GLU A 76 7.88 -11.50 8.61
N LEU A 77 6.90 -10.98 7.86
CA LEU A 77 6.10 -11.78 6.91
C LEU A 77 6.82 -12.06 5.59
N PHE A 78 7.96 -11.42 5.34
CA PHE A 78 8.69 -11.47 4.07
C PHE A 78 10.07 -12.11 4.20
N GLU A 79 10.43 -12.71 5.33
CA GLU A 79 11.69 -13.44 5.45
C GLU A 79 11.79 -14.60 4.42
N PRO A 80 12.96 -14.84 3.79
CA PRO A 80 14.26 -14.21 4.03
C PRO A 80 14.56 -13.00 3.12
N VAL A 81 13.55 -12.34 2.56
CA VAL A 81 13.75 -11.19 1.66
C VAL A 81 14.40 -10.04 2.40
N THR A 82 15.56 -9.58 1.92
CA THR A 82 16.30 -8.43 2.45
C THR A 82 15.96 -7.16 1.69
N ASP A 83 16.46 -6.00 2.14
CA ASP A 83 16.33 -4.71 1.46
C ASP A 83 14.90 -4.18 1.24
N THR A 84 13.99 -4.50 2.17
CA THR A 84 12.58 -4.11 2.12
C THR A 84 12.27 -2.70 2.66
N GLY A 85 13.30 -1.96 3.08
CA GLY A 85 13.20 -0.65 3.74
C GLY A 85 13.27 -0.73 5.28
N ASP A 86 13.25 0.45 5.92
CA ASP A 86 13.48 0.60 7.37
C ASP A 86 12.30 0.14 8.25
N GLY A 87 11.17 -0.23 7.63
CA GLY A 87 9.96 -0.65 8.32
C GLY A 87 9.09 0.52 8.81
N PRO A 88 7.93 0.23 9.43
CA PRO A 88 7.36 -1.11 9.66
C PRO A 88 6.69 -1.71 8.40
N SER A 89 6.62 -0.97 7.29
CA SER A 89 6.11 -1.46 6.01
C SER A 89 7.21 -2.05 5.13
N VAL A 90 6.85 -3.03 4.30
CA VAL A 90 7.72 -3.59 3.25
C VAL A 90 7.49 -2.86 1.92
N GLN A 91 8.58 -2.48 1.23
CA GLN A 91 8.54 -2.03 -0.16
C GLN A 91 9.35 -2.96 -1.06
N LEU A 92 8.67 -3.53 -2.06
CA LEU A 92 9.29 -4.41 -3.06
C LEU A 92 9.49 -3.68 -4.38
N TRP A 93 10.58 -4.04 -5.05
CA TRP A 93 11.08 -3.45 -6.28
C TRP A 93 11.46 -4.54 -7.28
N PRO A 94 11.02 -4.48 -8.54
CA PRO A 94 11.37 -5.49 -9.54
C PRO A 94 12.87 -5.69 -9.71
N HIS A 95 13.65 -4.59 -9.75
CA HIS A 95 15.11 -4.65 -9.94
C HIS A 95 15.89 -5.17 -8.72
N ARG A 96 15.25 -5.33 -7.56
CA ARG A 96 15.88 -5.89 -6.35
C ARG A 96 15.35 -7.27 -5.99
N HIS A 97 14.07 -7.54 -6.28
CA HIS A 97 13.34 -8.68 -5.73
C HIS A 97 12.69 -9.60 -6.80
N GLY A 98 12.75 -9.27 -8.10
CA GLY A 98 12.26 -10.12 -9.21
C GLY A 98 10.98 -9.65 -9.90
#